data_AF-A0A936B9W4-F1
#
_entry.id   AF-A0A936B9W4-F1
#
_cell.length_a   1.000
_cell.length_b   1.000
_cell.length_c   1.000
_cell.angle_alpha   90.00
_cell.angle_beta   90.00
_cell.angle_gamma   90.00
#
_symmetry.space_group_name_H-M   'P 1'
#
loop_
_entity.id
_entity.type
_entity.pdbx_description
1 polymer ?
#
loop_
_entity_poly.entity_id
_entity_poly.type
_entity_poly.pdbx_seq_one_letter_code
_entity_poly.pdbx_strand_id
1 'polypeptide(L)'
;MVADKLPAENLAPLAEVPCVAGMAGAYPCQNIDLLSLMPLSTFTSPGQPAPSGGNDIWGWTDPLTNKEYALVGLTNGTAFVDVTDPVTPIYLGKLPSHTILTRPNPIWRDIKVYQNHAFIVADSAQNHGIQIFDLTQLRNVVSPPVTFANTAHYGQVGSVHNIAINEATGFAYAVGTSSGTTTCSGGLHMVNIQNPASPTFAGCFSTDGYTHDTQCVIYNGPDATHVGKEICFNSNEDTLTIVNVTTKNAPVQLSRTGYAFSAYSHQGWLTDDQNYFLMNDELDEQNFGVNTKTHIWNVQNLDLPVYLGAYTSPVSPIDHNLYVKGNLVFESNYPGGLRVLDITGIGSVIPTEVGYFDIYPSSNTANFNGSWSNYPYFPSGNIIVNGIEQGLFVLKLTEAIAITPTPSSTPTNTSTPGPSPTPTSTPTITPSPTASNTPTITATPTASSTPTSTSTATATSTATATATATATSTATATPTPTGTATATPTPTATATEESGHATTFYIYMPFVFVND
;
A
#
# COMPACT_ATOMS: atom_id res chain seq x y z
N MET A 1 3.57 -13.00 4.22
CA MET A 1 2.95 -14.26 4.71
C MET A 1 1.50 -13.98 5.08
N VAL A 2 0.61 -14.96 5.28
CA VAL A 2 -0.46 -14.92 6.31
C VAL A 2 -0.94 -16.36 6.51
N ALA A 3 -0.79 -16.86 7.72
CA ALA A 3 -1.50 -18.04 8.22
C ALA A 3 -1.72 -17.89 9.73
N ASP A 4 -2.64 -17.01 10.09
CA ASP A 4 -3.82 -17.44 10.86
C ASP A 4 -4.96 -16.47 10.58
N LYS A 5 -5.98 -16.95 9.87
CA LYS A 5 -7.20 -16.20 9.58
C LYS A 5 -8.39 -17.05 9.99
N LEU A 6 -9.17 -16.57 10.94
CA LEU A 6 -10.41 -17.22 11.33
C LEU A 6 -11.57 -16.82 10.40
N PRO A 7 -12.70 -17.56 10.40
CA PRO A 7 -13.93 -17.08 9.80
C PRO A 7 -14.38 -15.76 10.45
N ALA A 8 -15.11 -14.94 9.68
CA ALA A 8 -15.74 -13.72 10.20
C ALA A 8 -16.56 -14.00 11.47
N GLU A 9 -16.41 -13.15 12.49
CA GLU A 9 -17.11 -13.28 13.76
C GLU A 9 -18.59 -12.91 13.62
N ASN A 10 -19.45 -13.66 14.31
CA ASN A 10 -20.89 -13.40 14.35
C ASN A 10 -21.23 -12.39 15.46
N LEU A 11 -20.78 -11.14 15.27
CA LEU A 11 -21.01 -10.04 16.21
C LEU A 11 -22.35 -9.35 15.94
N ALA A 12 -22.97 -8.83 17.00
CA ALA A 12 -24.08 -7.89 16.90
C ALA A 12 -23.56 -6.45 16.82
N PRO A 13 -24.24 -5.53 16.12
CA PRO A 13 -23.92 -4.11 16.19
C PRO A 13 -24.01 -3.59 17.62
N LEU A 14 -23.09 -2.70 17.97
CA LEU A 14 -23.04 -1.98 19.24
C LEU A 14 -22.98 -0.48 18.96
N ALA A 15 -23.42 0.33 19.92
CA ALA A 15 -23.31 1.79 19.89
C ALA A 15 -23.17 2.34 21.32
N GLU A 16 -22.49 3.48 21.48
CA GLU A 16 -22.33 4.23 22.74
C GLU A 16 -21.94 3.38 23.96
N VAL A 17 -20.80 2.68 23.88
CA VAL A 17 -20.27 1.88 24.99
C VAL A 17 -19.00 2.53 25.56
N PRO A 18 -19.12 3.34 26.64
CA PRO A 18 -17.97 4.01 27.23
C PRO A 18 -17.04 3.01 27.93
N CYS A 19 -15.76 3.37 27.99
CA CYS A 19 -14.74 2.60 28.68
C CYS A 19 -14.82 2.79 30.20
N VAL A 20 -15.47 1.85 30.88
CA VAL A 20 -15.69 1.94 32.33
C VAL A 20 -15.01 0.76 33.02
N ALA A 21 -14.18 1.06 34.02
CA ALA A 21 -13.41 0.07 34.77
C ALA A 21 -12.57 -0.89 33.89
N GLY A 22 -12.03 -0.39 32.78
CA GLY A 22 -11.18 -1.14 31.85
C GLY A 22 -11.92 -1.92 30.76
N MET A 23 -13.26 -1.78 30.65
CA MET A 23 -14.08 -2.49 29.68
C MET A 23 -15.09 -1.57 28.97
N ALA A 24 -15.19 -1.72 27.66
CA ALA A 24 -16.26 -1.20 26.81
C ALA A 24 -17.13 -2.38 26.36
N GLY A 25 -18.06 -2.79 27.22
CA GLY A 25 -18.86 -4.00 27.00
C GLY A 25 -17.99 -5.25 27.14
N ALA A 26 -17.74 -5.96 26.03
CA ALA A 26 -16.89 -7.14 26.00
C ALA A 26 -15.40 -6.84 25.69
N TYR A 27 -15.09 -5.59 25.30
CA TYR A 27 -13.77 -5.20 24.81
C TYR A 27 -12.93 -4.55 25.92
N PRO A 28 -11.75 -5.07 26.27
CA PRO A 28 -10.78 -4.39 27.12
C PRO A 28 -10.36 -3.05 26.51
N CYS A 29 -10.32 -2.03 27.34
CA CYS A 29 -10.01 -0.67 26.89
C CYS A 29 -9.31 0.13 28.00
N GLN A 30 -8.61 1.17 27.59
CA GLN A 30 -8.13 2.22 28.48
C GLN A 30 -8.25 3.56 27.75
N ASN A 31 -9.03 4.48 28.32
CA ASN A 31 -9.18 5.85 27.83
C ASN A 31 -9.71 5.99 26.38
N ILE A 32 -10.29 4.93 25.80
CA ILE A 32 -10.90 4.91 24.46
C ILE A 32 -12.31 4.33 24.55
N ASP A 33 -13.32 5.10 24.13
CA ASP A 33 -14.72 4.69 24.09
C ASP A 33 -15.08 4.05 22.75
N LEU A 34 -16.04 3.11 22.77
CA LEU A 34 -16.66 2.53 21.57
C LEU A 34 -17.89 3.35 21.17
N LEU A 35 -17.84 4.01 20.02
CA LEU A 35 -18.98 4.75 19.48
C LEU A 35 -19.91 3.85 18.68
N SER A 36 -19.36 2.97 17.83
CA SER A 36 -20.13 1.91 17.16
C SER A 36 -19.30 0.75 16.62
N LEU A 37 -19.96 -0.38 16.37
CA LEU A 37 -19.43 -1.56 15.68
C LEU A 37 -20.36 -1.95 14.53
N MET A 38 -19.81 -2.03 13.31
CA MET A 38 -20.47 -2.60 12.13
C MET A 38 -19.82 -3.92 11.74
N PRO A 39 -20.45 -5.07 12.01
CA PRO A 39 -19.86 -6.38 11.72
C PRO A 39 -19.71 -6.63 10.21
N LEU A 40 -18.78 -7.49 9.81
CA LEU A 40 -18.55 -7.85 8.39
C LEU A 40 -19.80 -8.29 7.62
N SER A 41 -20.76 -8.91 8.31
CA SER A 41 -22.07 -9.30 7.76
C SER A 41 -22.89 -8.11 7.23
N THR A 42 -22.63 -6.90 7.74
CA THR A 42 -23.24 -5.64 7.28
C THR A 42 -22.82 -5.28 5.85
N PHE A 43 -21.57 -5.58 5.47
CA PHE A 43 -21.00 -5.17 4.17
C PHE A 43 -21.33 -6.12 3.00
N THR A 44 -22.54 -6.69 3.05
CA THR A 44 -23.15 -7.45 1.96
C THR A 44 -23.69 -6.50 0.88
N SER A 45 -23.84 -6.98 -0.35
CA SER A 45 -24.48 -6.20 -1.42
C SER A 45 -25.41 -7.12 -2.20
N PRO A 46 -26.53 -6.63 -2.78
CA PRO A 46 -27.46 -7.48 -3.50
C PRO A 46 -26.77 -8.30 -4.60
N GLY A 47 -26.93 -9.63 -4.53
CA GLY A 47 -26.30 -10.57 -5.47
C GLY A 47 -24.79 -10.82 -5.25
N GLN A 48 -24.20 -10.35 -4.15
CA GLN A 48 -22.79 -10.59 -3.79
C GLN A 48 -22.68 -11.28 -2.43
N PRO A 49 -21.69 -12.19 -2.24
CA PRO A 49 -21.46 -12.80 -0.93
C PRO A 49 -20.98 -11.76 0.09
N ALA A 50 -21.20 -12.07 1.37
CA ALA A 50 -20.55 -11.35 2.47
C ALA A 50 -19.01 -11.40 2.29
N PRO A 51 -18.27 -10.35 2.67
CA PRO A 51 -16.82 -10.43 2.73
C PRO A 51 -16.40 -11.51 3.73
N SER A 52 -15.32 -12.22 3.42
CA SER A 52 -14.74 -13.23 4.32
C SER A 52 -13.71 -12.64 5.28
N GLY A 53 -13.46 -11.33 5.23
CA GLY A 53 -12.61 -10.60 6.16
C GLY A 53 -12.48 -9.11 5.82
N GLY A 54 -12.11 -8.31 6.81
CA GLY A 54 -11.60 -6.95 6.66
C GLY A 54 -10.12 -6.92 6.24
N ASN A 55 -9.61 -5.74 5.93
CA ASN A 55 -8.20 -5.40 5.76
C ASN A 55 -8.00 -3.88 5.91
N ASP A 56 -7.32 -3.17 5.02
CA ASP A 56 -6.98 -1.75 5.19
C ASP A 56 -8.21 -0.85 5.40
N ILE A 57 -7.99 0.32 5.99
CA ILE A 57 -9.00 1.33 6.19
C ILE A 57 -8.44 2.73 5.98
N TRP A 58 -9.21 3.55 5.28
CA TRP A 58 -8.91 4.97 5.12
C TRP A 58 -10.14 5.82 5.42
N GLY A 59 -9.94 7.13 5.57
CA GLY A 59 -11.01 8.09 5.76
C GLY A 59 -11.00 9.20 4.70
N TRP A 60 -12.18 9.75 4.42
CA TRP A 60 -12.35 10.96 3.63
C TRP A 60 -13.33 11.88 4.35
N THR A 61 -12.93 13.13 4.57
CA THR A 61 -13.86 14.19 4.97
C THR A 61 -14.25 14.95 3.71
N ASP A 62 -15.55 15.01 3.41
CA ASP A 62 -16.05 15.71 2.24
C ASP A 62 -15.87 17.23 2.41
N PRO A 63 -15.02 17.90 1.60
CA PRO A 63 -14.77 19.34 1.74
C PRO A 63 -15.97 20.23 1.41
N LEU A 64 -17.06 19.68 0.86
CA LEU A 64 -18.30 20.41 0.58
C LEU A 64 -19.34 20.30 1.70
N THR A 65 -19.44 19.14 2.35
CA THR A 65 -20.50 18.85 3.33
C THR A 65 -20.00 18.67 4.76
N ASN A 66 -18.69 18.57 4.96
CA ASN A 66 -18.01 18.15 6.20
C ASN A 66 -18.45 16.77 6.72
N LYS A 67 -19.07 15.94 5.87
CA LYS A 67 -19.36 14.55 6.20
C LYS A 67 -18.08 13.72 6.24
N GLU A 68 -18.01 12.83 7.20
CA GLU A 68 -16.89 11.92 7.42
C GLU A 68 -17.26 10.53 6.90
N TYR A 69 -16.38 9.95 6.08
CA TYR A 69 -16.62 8.66 5.43
C TYR A 69 -15.48 7.69 5.71
N ALA A 70 -15.81 6.49 6.19
CA ALA A 70 -14.88 5.37 6.26
C ALA A 70 -14.86 4.61 4.92
N LEU A 71 -13.66 4.36 4.41
CA LEU A 71 -13.38 3.55 3.24
C LEU A 71 -12.82 2.22 3.75
N VAL A 72 -13.67 1.21 3.82
CA VAL A 72 -13.39 -0.07 4.50
C VAL A 72 -12.93 -1.11 3.47
N GLY A 73 -11.66 -1.52 3.56
CA GLY A 73 -11.08 -2.60 2.77
C GLY A 73 -11.67 -3.96 3.19
N LEU A 74 -12.04 -4.76 2.20
CA LEU A 74 -12.67 -6.07 2.37
C LEU A 74 -12.07 -7.07 1.37
N THR A 75 -12.18 -8.38 1.66
CA THR A 75 -11.66 -9.41 0.73
C THR A 75 -12.28 -9.38 -0.67
N ASN A 76 -13.48 -8.79 -0.83
CA ASN A 76 -14.23 -8.76 -2.09
C ASN A 76 -14.52 -7.34 -2.65
N GLY A 77 -13.88 -6.29 -2.12
CA GLY A 77 -14.03 -4.91 -2.60
C GLY A 77 -13.77 -3.88 -1.51
N THR A 78 -14.33 -2.67 -1.69
CA THR A 78 -14.22 -1.56 -0.74
C THR A 78 -15.62 -1.06 -0.37
N ALA A 79 -15.98 -1.12 0.91
CA ALA A 79 -17.22 -0.56 1.43
C ALA A 79 -17.06 0.92 1.78
N PHE A 80 -18.14 1.69 1.63
CA PHE A 80 -18.21 3.10 2.01
C PHE A 80 -19.27 3.28 3.08
N VAL A 81 -18.89 3.91 4.18
CA VAL A 81 -19.75 4.14 5.35
C VAL A 81 -19.71 5.63 5.69
N ASP A 82 -20.88 6.26 5.81
CA ASP A 82 -21.00 7.60 6.42
C ASP A 82 -20.89 7.44 7.94
N VAL A 83 -19.84 8.00 8.53
CA VAL A 83 -19.53 7.97 9.97
C VAL A 83 -19.64 9.36 10.62
N THR A 84 -20.27 10.31 9.92
CA THR A 84 -20.52 11.68 10.42
C THR A 84 -21.33 11.67 11.71
N ASP A 85 -22.30 10.76 11.80
CA ASP A 85 -22.89 10.32 13.05
C ASP A 85 -22.18 9.00 13.44
N PRO A 86 -21.24 9.03 14.40
CA PRO A 86 -20.39 7.88 14.69
C PRO A 86 -21.08 6.80 15.54
N VAL A 87 -22.28 7.08 16.07
CA VAL A 87 -23.07 6.14 16.88
C VAL A 87 -24.15 5.45 16.04
N THR A 88 -24.57 6.07 14.93
CA THR A 88 -25.46 5.47 13.92
C THR A 88 -24.87 5.54 12.50
N PRO A 89 -23.70 4.91 12.26
CA PRO A 89 -23.04 4.96 10.95
C PRO A 89 -23.88 4.26 9.85
N ILE A 90 -23.85 4.83 8.65
CA ILE A 90 -24.68 4.39 7.52
C ILE A 90 -23.81 3.75 6.44
N TYR A 91 -23.93 2.42 6.27
CA TYR A 91 -23.31 1.71 5.15
C TYR A 91 -23.99 2.11 3.84
N LEU A 92 -23.30 2.91 3.02
CA LEU A 92 -23.84 3.48 1.78
C LEU A 92 -23.80 2.50 0.60
N GLY A 93 -22.83 1.59 0.60
CA GLY A 93 -22.61 0.67 -0.51
C GLY A 93 -21.16 0.21 -0.65
N LYS A 94 -20.90 -0.59 -1.68
CA LYS A 94 -19.58 -1.19 -1.94
C LYS A 94 -19.20 -1.08 -3.41
N LEU A 95 -17.94 -0.75 -3.67
CA LEU A 95 -17.28 -0.98 -4.95
C LEU A 95 -16.75 -2.42 -4.96
N PRO A 96 -17.23 -3.31 -5.84
CA PRO A 96 -16.67 -4.65 -5.97
C PRO A 96 -15.22 -4.60 -6.47
N SER A 97 -14.43 -5.60 -6.05
CA SER A 97 -13.08 -5.87 -6.55
C SER A 97 -13.05 -5.91 -8.09
N HIS A 98 -12.06 -5.27 -8.71
CA HIS A 98 -11.88 -5.33 -10.17
C HIS A 98 -11.68 -6.76 -10.66
N THR A 99 -10.90 -7.55 -9.91
CA THR A 99 -10.73 -8.99 -10.18
C THR A 99 -11.68 -9.83 -9.34
N ILE A 100 -12.42 -10.70 -10.03
CA ILE A 100 -13.22 -11.77 -9.44
C ILE A 100 -12.33 -13.01 -9.33
N LEU A 101 -11.91 -13.37 -8.12
CA LEU A 101 -11.18 -14.62 -7.91
C LEU A 101 -12.15 -15.77 -7.63
N THR A 102 -11.90 -16.92 -8.26
CA THR A 102 -12.73 -18.13 -8.18
C THR A 102 -12.37 -19.03 -6.98
N ARG A 103 -11.49 -18.56 -6.08
CA ARG A 103 -11.03 -19.26 -4.87
C ARG A 103 -10.85 -18.25 -3.74
N PRO A 104 -10.96 -18.68 -2.46
CA PRO A 104 -10.64 -17.84 -1.31
C PRO A 104 -9.12 -17.60 -1.23
N ASN A 105 -8.62 -16.65 -2.01
CA ASN A 105 -7.30 -16.07 -1.82
C ASN A 105 -7.39 -15.01 -0.71
N PRO A 106 -6.34 -14.79 0.10
CA PRO A 106 -6.28 -13.64 1.00
C PRO A 106 -6.01 -12.38 0.17
N ILE A 107 -7.04 -11.85 -0.48
CA ILE A 107 -6.95 -10.59 -1.22
C ILE A 107 -7.13 -9.44 -0.23
N TRP A 108 -6.06 -8.72 0.06
CA TRP A 108 -6.14 -7.48 0.83
C TRP A 108 -6.33 -6.29 -0.09
N ARG A 109 -6.82 -5.17 0.43
CA ARG A 109 -6.79 -3.87 -0.24
C ARG A 109 -5.84 -2.98 0.53
N ASP A 110 -5.34 -1.97 -0.15
CA ASP A 110 -4.84 -0.75 0.46
C ASP A 110 -5.48 0.45 -0.26
N ILE A 111 -5.82 1.48 0.50
CA ILE A 111 -6.67 2.58 0.05
C ILE A 111 -6.02 3.90 0.47
N LYS A 112 -5.87 4.82 -0.48
CA LYS A 112 -5.55 6.24 -0.20
C LYS A 112 -6.44 7.16 -1.02
N VAL A 113 -6.50 8.43 -0.63
CA VAL A 113 -7.35 9.44 -1.26
C VAL A 113 -6.51 10.58 -1.81
N TYR A 114 -6.91 11.11 -2.97
CA TYR A 114 -6.41 12.36 -3.52
C TYR A 114 -7.59 13.20 -4.00
N GLN A 115 -7.69 14.43 -3.51
CA GLN A 115 -8.85 15.31 -3.72
C GLN A 115 -10.15 14.60 -3.27
N ASN A 116 -11.06 14.30 -4.18
CA ASN A 116 -12.29 13.54 -3.91
C ASN A 116 -12.29 12.14 -4.55
N HIS A 117 -11.11 11.55 -4.80
CA HIS A 117 -11.00 10.22 -5.41
C HIS A 117 -10.25 9.25 -4.52
N ALA A 118 -10.84 8.09 -4.28
CA ALA A 118 -10.16 6.94 -3.68
C ALA A 118 -9.38 6.18 -4.75
N PHE A 119 -8.15 5.79 -4.43
CA PHE A 119 -7.28 4.93 -5.22
C PHE A 119 -7.09 3.65 -4.42
N ILE A 120 -7.54 2.54 -5.00
CA ILE A 120 -7.72 1.26 -4.33
C ILE A 120 -6.89 0.22 -5.07
N VAL A 121 -5.89 -0.33 -4.38
CA VAL A 121 -5.04 -1.43 -4.87
C VAL A 121 -5.42 -2.74 -4.20
N ALA A 122 -4.87 -3.86 -4.67
CA ALA A 122 -5.11 -5.16 -4.07
C ALA A 122 -3.93 -6.11 -4.22
N ASP A 123 -3.56 -6.76 -3.12
CA ASP A 123 -2.53 -7.78 -3.13
C ASP A 123 -3.10 -9.18 -3.39
N SER A 124 -2.25 -10.09 -3.87
CA SER A 124 -2.61 -11.43 -4.31
C SER A 124 -3.78 -11.45 -5.33
N ALA A 125 -3.93 -10.37 -6.11
CA ALA A 125 -5.12 -10.03 -6.89
C ALA A 125 -4.95 -10.13 -8.42
N GLN A 126 -3.77 -10.55 -8.89
CA GLN A 126 -3.39 -10.77 -10.30
C GLN A 126 -3.50 -9.55 -11.23
N ASN A 127 -4.67 -9.29 -11.81
CA ASN A 127 -4.87 -8.23 -12.80
C ASN A 127 -5.75 -7.09 -12.23
N HIS A 128 -5.67 -6.85 -10.91
CA HIS A 128 -6.54 -5.88 -10.24
C HIS A 128 -6.26 -4.44 -10.66
N GLY A 129 -4.98 -4.07 -10.74
CA GLY A 129 -4.55 -2.69 -10.98
C GLY A 129 -4.99 -1.74 -9.87
N ILE A 130 -5.04 -0.46 -10.19
CA ILE A 130 -5.58 0.57 -9.29
C ILE A 130 -7.02 0.87 -9.74
N GLN A 131 -8.01 0.60 -8.89
CA GLN A 131 -9.37 1.11 -9.07
C GLN A 131 -9.42 2.57 -8.58
N ILE A 132 -10.04 3.45 -9.36
CA ILE A 132 -10.26 4.85 -8.96
C ILE A 132 -11.76 5.08 -8.81
N PHE A 133 -12.19 5.67 -7.69
CA PHE A 133 -13.59 5.95 -7.39
C PHE A 133 -13.78 7.39 -6.92
N ASP A 134 -14.62 8.15 -7.63
CA ASP A 134 -15.07 9.48 -7.23
C ASP A 134 -16.01 9.39 -6.01
N LEU A 135 -15.50 9.82 -4.86
CA LEU A 135 -16.17 9.81 -3.57
C LEU A 135 -17.34 10.80 -3.50
N THR A 136 -17.41 11.79 -4.40
CA THR A 136 -18.55 12.71 -4.44
C THR A 136 -19.85 12.02 -4.81
N GLN A 137 -19.80 10.83 -5.42
CA GLN A 137 -20.95 9.96 -5.66
C GLN A 137 -21.67 9.57 -4.37
N LEU A 138 -20.96 9.46 -3.23
CA LEU A 138 -21.51 9.11 -1.92
C LEU A 138 -22.54 10.13 -1.42
N ARG A 139 -22.42 11.40 -1.83
CA ARG A 139 -23.35 12.48 -1.47
C ARG A 139 -24.78 12.25 -1.96
N ASN A 140 -24.95 11.45 -3.02
CA ASN A 140 -26.21 11.29 -3.75
C ASN A 140 -26.90 9.94 -3.48
N VAL A 141 -26.44 9.17 -2.48
CA VAL A 141 -27.01 7.86 -2.14
C VAL A 141 -28.32 8.04 -1.37
N VAL A 142 -29.45 7.83 -2.05
CA VAL A 142 -30.81 7.94 -1.45
C VAL A 142 -31.33 6.60 -0.93
N SER A 143 -30.89 5.47 -1.49
CA SER A 143 -31.36 4.13 -1.14
C SER A 143 -30.19 3.16 -0.97
N PRO A 144 -29.49 3.21 0.17
CA PRO A 144 -28.39 2.29 0.48
C PRO A 144 -28.89 0.85 0.77
N PRO A 145 -28.04 -0.18 0.62
CA PRO A 145 -26.68 -0.12 0.08
C PRO A 145 -26.64 -0.19 -1.46
N VAL A 146 -25.75 0.60 -2.07
CA VAL A 146 -25.52 0.65 -3.53
C VAL A 146 -24.33 -0.25 -3.92
N THR A 147 -24.44 -0.93 -5.07
CA THR A 147 -23.26 -1.54 -5.73
C THR A 147 -22.67 -0.51 -6.70
N PHE A 148 -21.48 -0.02 -6.41
CA PHE A 148 -20.80 1.00 -7.21
C PHE A 148 -19.98 0.39 -8.37
N ALA A 149 -19.63 1.25 -9.33
CA ALA A 149 -18.62 0.97 -10.35
C ALA A 149 -17.45 1.97 -10.18
N ASN A 150 -16.26 1.59 -10.65
CA ASN A 150 -15.09 2.46 -10.60
C ASN A 150 -15.20 3.57 -11.67
N THR A 151 -14.81 4.79 -11.30
CA THR A 151 -14.76 5.97 -12.18
C THR A 151 -13.68 5.83 -13.26
N ALA A 152 -12.53 5.27 -12.89
CA ALA A 152 -11.44 4.94 -13.80
C ALA A 152 -10.67 3.70 -13.31
N HIS A 153 -9.75 3.20 -14.13
CA HIS A 153 -8.89 2.06 -13.82
C HIS A 153 -7.49 2.27 -14.39
N TYR A 154 -6.47 1.92 -13.62
CA TYR A 154 -5.07 1.92 -14.06
C TYR A 154 -4.53 0.48 -14.08
N GLY A 155 -4.40 -0.09 -15.28
CA GLY A 155 -4.05 -1.49 -15.50
C GLY A 155 -2.60 -1.80 -15.90
N GLN A 156 -1.65 -0.87 -15.74
CA GLN A 156 -0.22 -1.18 -16.01
C GLN A 156 0.43 -1.99 -14.88
N VAL A 157 -0.10 -1.89 -13.67
CA VAL A 157 0.18 -2.79 -12.54
C VAL A 157 -1.00 -3.73 -12.37
N GLY A 158 -0.78 -4.86 -11.72
CA GLY A 158 -1.74 -5.93 -11.52
C GLY A 158 -2.03 -6.14 -10.03
N SER A 159 -1.25 -7.02 -9.39
CA SER A 159 -1.23 -7.20 -7.95
C SER A 159 -0.25 -6.20 -7.36
N VAL A 160 -0.70 -5.48 -6.34
CA VAL A 160 0.02 -4.35 -5.72
C VAL A 160 -0.23 -4.45 -4.23
N HIS A 161 0.84 -4.49 -3.43
CA HIS A 161 0.71 -4.72 -2.01
C HIS A 161 0.08 -3.52 -1.29
N ASN A 162 0.64 -2.33 -1.54
CA ASN A 162 0.27 -1.09 -0.87
C ASN A 162 0.32 0.10 -1.84
N ILE A 163 -0.39 1.20 -1.54
CA ILE A 163 -0.31 2.45 -2.28
C ILE A 163 -0.15 3.63 -1.33
N ALA A 164 0.83 4.50 -1.60
CA ALA A 164 0.95 5.80 -0.95
C ALA A 164 0.58 6.93 -1.92
N ILE A 165 0.16 8.07 -1.39
CA ILE A 165 -0.16 9.27 -2.17
C ILE A 165 0.49 10.48 -1.52
N ASN A 166 1.20 11.28 -2.32
CA ASN A 166 1.54 12.65 -1.92
C ASN A 166 0.48 13.60 -2.47
N GLU A 167 -0.40 14.07 -1.58
CA GLU A 167 -1.50 14.95 -1.93
C GLU A 167 -1.05 16.35 -2.38
N ALA A 168 0.15 16.79 -2.01
CA ALA A 168 0.68 18.09 -2.42
C ALA A 168 1.13 18.11 -3.90
N THR A 169 1.52 16.96 -4.45
CA THR A 169 2.08 16.84 -5.81
C THR A 169 1.15 16.14 -6.79
N GLY A 170 0.20 15.33 -6.28
CA GLY A 170 -0.69 14.53 -7.10
C GLY A 170 -0.01 13.33 -7.73
N PHE A 171 0.87 12.66 -6.97
CA PHE A 171 1.48 11.39 -7.35
C PHE A 171 1.08 10.27 -6.39
N ALA A 172 0.78 9.11 -6.97
CA ALA A 172 0.63 7.85 -6.26
C ALA A 172 1.87 6.97 -6.44
N TYR A 173 2.13 6.14 -5.44
CA TYR A 173 3.29 5.26 -5.32
C TYR A 173 2.76 3.87 -5.01
N ALA A 174 2.57 3.06 -6.05
CA ALA A 174 2.21 1.66 -5.89
C ALA A 174 3.48 0.85 -5.58
N VAL A 175 3.45 0.06 -4.50
CA VAL A 175 4.59 -0.72 -4.01
C VAL A 175 4.22 -2.19 -3.83
N GLY A 176 5.24 -3.04 -3.66
CA GLY A 176 5.11 -4.50 -3.60
C GLY A 176 4.48 -5.10 -4.86
N THR A 177 4.60 -4.42 -6.01
CA THR A 177 3.85 -4.81 -7.21
C THR A 177 4.45 -6.08 -7.83
N SER A 178 3.64 -7.13 -7.94
CA SER A 178 4.09 -8.50 -8.28
C SER A 178 3.57 -9.01 -9.63
N SER A 179 2.69 -8.25 -10.29
CA SER A 179 2.24 -8.50 -11.67
C SER A 179 1.84 -7.20 -12.38
N GLY A 180 1.70 -7.26 -13.70
CA GLY A 180 1.45 -6.10 -14.57
C GLY A 180 2.46 -6.01 -15.71
N THR A 181 2.42 -4.92 -16.48
CA THR A 181 3.39 -4.62 -17.55
C THR A 181 4.64 -3.91 -17.04
N THR A 182 4.54 -3.24 -15.89
CA THR A 182 5.64 -2.47 -15.29
C THR A 182 5.54 -2.59 -13.78
N THR A 183 6.36 -3.47 -13.20
CA THR A 183 6.30 -3.78 -11.76
C THR A 183 7.35 -3.06 -10.91
N CYS A 184 8.28 -2.34 -11.55
CA CYS A 184 9.41 -1.68 -10.89
C CYS A 184 10.18 -2.59 -9.90
N SER A 185 10.25 -3.91 -10.17
CA SER A 185 10.84 -4.92 -9.28
C SER A 185 10.22 -5.04 -7.88
N GLY A 186 8.98 -4.57 -7.70
CA GLY A 186 8.32 -4.47 -6.40
C GLY A 186 8.59 -3.16 -5.65
N GLY A 187 9.46 -2.30 -6.17
CA GLY A 187 9.73 -0.97 -5.62
C GLY A 187 8.68 0.07 -6.03
N LEU A 188 9.04 1.35 -5.96
CA LEU A 188 8.11 2.46 -6.23
C LEU A 188 7.70 2.52 -7.71
N HIS A 189 6.47 2.11 -8.01
CA HIS A 189 5.79 2.39 -9.26
C HIS A 189 5.04 3.73 -9.16
N MET A 190 5.62 4.78 -9.73
CA MET A 190 5.11 6.15 -9.61
C MET A 190 4.09 6.46 -10.70
N VAL A 191 2.93 6.99 -10.29
CA VAL A 191 1.79 7.32 -11.16
C VAL A 191 1.40 8.79 -10.93
N ASN A 192 1.35 9.58 -12.00
CA ASN A 192 0.72 10.90 -11.95
C ASN A 192 -0.80 10.71 -11.89
N ILE A 193 -1.42 11.24 -10.84
CA ILE A 193 -2.86 11.17 -10.57
C ILE A 193 -3.52 12.57 -10.55
N GLN A 194 -2.82 13.62 -11.00
CA GLN A 194 -3.34 15.00 -11.08
C GLN A 194 -4.62 15.12 -11.91
N ASN A 195 -4.85 14.18 -12.83
CA ASN A 195 -6.17 13.88 -13.41
C ASN A 195 -6.60 12.47 -12.93
N PRO A 196 -7.41 12.36 -11.86
CA PRO A 196 -7.81 11.06 -11.31
C PRO A 196 -8.55 10.13 -12.29
N ALA A 197 -9.24 10.70 -13.29
CA ALA A 197 -9.93 9.93 -14.33
C ALA A 197 -9.00 9.41 -15.44
N SER A 198 -7.75 9.88 -15.50
CA SER A 198 -6.75 9.46 -16.50
C SER A 198 -5.34 9.43 -15.89
N PRO A 199 -5.08 8.51 -14.93
CA PRO A 199 -3.77 8.36 -14.32
C PRO A 199 -2.72 7.82 -15.32
N THR A 200 -1.49 8.31 -15.22
CA THR A 200 -0.40 7.96 -16.15
C THR A 200 0.89 7.61 -15.42
N PHE A 201 1.64 6.61 -15.91
CA PHE A 201 2.97 6.29 -15.41
C PHE A 201 3.92 7.51 -15.42
N ALA A 202 4.68 7.68 -14.35
CA ALA A 202 5.63 8.76 -14.17
C ALA A 202 7.10 8.29 -14.02
N GLY A 203 7.31 7.06 -13.53
CA GLY A 203 8.64 6.45 -13.42
C GLY A 203 8.70 5.30 -12.42
N CYS A 204 9.86 4.66 -12.32
CA CYS A 204 10.16 3.58 -11.36
C CYS A 204 11.32 3.98 -10.45
N PHE A 205 11.26 3.58 -9.18
CA PHE A 205 12.45 3.26 -8.38
C PHE A 205 12.49 1.74 -8.16
N SER A 206 13.64 1.13 -8.40
CA SER A 206 13.82 -0.34 -8.36
C SER A 206 15.19 -0.77 -7.83
N THR A 207 16.04 0.18 -7.42
CA THR A 207 17.45 -0.07 -7.08
C THR A 207 17.59 -0.96 -5.84
N ASP A 208 16.65 -0.85 -4.90
CA ASP A 208 16.63 -1.65 -3.68
C ASP A 208 15.73 -2.90 -3.75
N GLY A 209 15.10 -3.16 -4.90
CA GLY A 209 14.18 -4.28 -5.08
C GLY A 209 12.78 -3.98 -4.54
N TYR A 210 12.28 -4.86 -3.66
CA TYR A 210 10.92 -4.83 -3.15
C TYR A 210 10.75 -3.76 -2.06
N THR A 211 9.62 -3.04 -2.11
CA THR A 211 9.17 -2.14 -1.05
C THR A 211 7.83 -2.63 -0.54
N HIS A 212 7.70 -2.78 0.78
CA HIS A 212 6.49 -3.25 1.42
C HIS A 212 5.46 -2.11 1.56
N ASP A 213 5.88 -1.03 2.22
CA ASP A 213 5.13 0.20 2.44
C ASP A 213 6.05 1.41 2.21
N THR A 214 5.46 2.57 1.94
CA THR A 214 6.20 3.82 1.75
C THR A 214 5.42 5.03 2.24
N GLN A 215 6.10 5.97 2.89
CA GLN A 215 5.55 7.31 3.14
C GLN A 215 6.28 8.35 2.27
N CYS A 216 5.56 8.94 1.31
CA CYS A 216 6.11 9.96 0.41
C CYS A 216 5.57 11.35 0.74
N VAL A 217 6.47 12.28 1.09
CA VAL A 217 6.13 13.65 1.52
C VAL A 217 6.93 14.70 0.76
N ILE A 218 6.44 15.95 0.73
CA ILE A 218 7.35 17.09 0.58
C ILE A 218 8.08 17.25 1.90
N TYR A 219 9.41 17.12 1.85
CA TYR A 219 10.25 17.20 3.04
C TYR A 219 10.41 18.65 3.48
N ASN A 220 10.08 18.91 4.74
CA ASN A 220 10.20 20.21 5.42
C ASN A 220 10.93 20.09 6.77
N GLY A 221 11.52 18.92 7.06
CA GLY A 221 12.32 18.66 8.26
C GLY A 221 13.68 19.36 8.28
N PRO A 222 14.55 19.05 9.26
CA PRO A 222 15.78 19.82 9.53
C PRO A 222 16.91 19.62 8.52
N ASP A 223 16.88 18.60 7.67
CA ASP A 223 17.91 18.40 6.64
C ASP A 223 17.77 19.44 5.52
N ALA A 224 18.40 20.59 5.73
CA ALA A 224 18.38 21.73 4.84
C ALA A 224 18.85 21.43 3.41
N THR A 225 19.53 20.30 3.17
CA THR A 225 19.93 19.90 1.81
C THR A 225 18.77 19.31 1.02
N HIS A 226 17.72 18.80 1.68
CA HIS A 226 16.57 18.12 1.09
C HIS A 226 15.22 18.83 1.29
N VAL A 227 15.16 19.94 2.04
CA VAL A 227 13.95 20.76 2.18
C VAL A 227 13.36 21.15 0.81
N GLY A 228 12.05 20.98 0.67
CA GLY A 228 11.28 21.23 -0.55
C GLY A 228 11.35 20.12 -1.61
N LYS A 229 12.14 19.06 -1.38
CA LYS A 229 12.16 17.86 -2.24
C LYS A 229 11.04 16.91 -1.87
N GLU A 230 10.64 16.08 -2.82
CA GLU A 230 9.74 14.96 -2.57
C GLU A 230 10.56 13.72 -2.19
N ILE A 231 10.38 13.25 -0.97
CA ILE A 231 11.15 12.16 -0.35
C ILE A 231 10.19 11.04 0.04
N CYS A 232 10.51 9.81 -0.32
CA CYS A 232 9.84 8.59 0.13
C CYS A 232 10.70 7.86 1.16
N PHE A 233 10.10 7.52 2.30
CA PHE A 233 10.65 6.69 3.37
C PHE A 233 10.04 5.30 3.21
N ASN A 234 10.86 4.30 2.91
CA ASN A 234 10.40 2.99 2.44
C ASN A 234 10.78 1.91 3.45
N SER A 235 9.81 1.10 3.83
CA SER A 235 10.00 -0.11 4.62
C SER A 235 10.19 -1.28 3.64
N ASN A 236 11.41 -1.83 3.57
CA ASN A 236 11.83 -2.74 2.50
C ASN A 236 12.11 -4.18 3.02
N GLU A 237 11.27 -4.68 3.93
CA GLU A 237 11.41 -5.98 4.61
C GLU A 237 12.67 -6.17 5.49
N ASP A 238 13.82 -5.54 5.17
CA ASP A 238 15.08 -5.63 5.94
C ASP A 238 15.69 -4.27 6.37
N THR A 239 15.14 -3.15 5.86
CA THR A 239 15.76 -1.82 5.93
C THR A 239 14.78 -0.67 5.85
N LEU A 240 15.18 0.45 6.46
CA LEU A 240 14.67 1.78 6.10
C LEU A 240 15.48 2.31 4.92
N THR A 241 14.84 2.52 3.78
CA THR A 241 15.46 3.10 2.58
C THR A 241 14.82 4.43 2.25
N ILE A 242 15.62 5.48 2.09
CA ILE A 242 15.15 6.85 1.84
C ILE A 242 15.49 7.24 0.41
N VAL A 243 14.49 7.68 -0.36
CA VAL A 243 14.61 7.96 -1.80
C VAL A 243 14.06 9.35 -2.12
N ASN A 244 14.88 10.20 -2.74
CA ASN A 244 14.44 11.42 -3.38
C ASN A 244 13.77 11.08 -4.73
N VAL A 245 12.46 11.31 -4.80
CA VAL A 245 11.61 11.02 -5.96
C VAL A 245 11.14 12.29 -6.68
N THR A 246 11.69 13.47 -6.35
CA THR A 246 11.31 14.76 -6.96
C THR A 246 11.26 14.66 -8.48
N THR A 247 12.33 14.14 -9.08
CA THR A 247 12.42 13.83 -10.52
C THR A 247 11.99 12.38 -10.76
N LYS A 248 10.71 12.16 -11.09
CA LYS A 248 10.07 10.83 -11.15
C LYS A 248 10.78 9.82 -12.09
N ASN A 249 11.39 10.28 -13.17
CA ASN A 249 12.11 9.44 -14.13
C ASN A 249 13.61 9.27 -13.80
N ALA A 250 14.10 9.87 -12.72
CA ALA A 250 15.47 9.73 -12.22
C ALA A 250 15.50 9.86 -10.67
N PRO A 251 14.82 8.95 -9.93
CA PRO A 251 14.86 8.94 -8.48
C PRO A 251 16.27 8.60 -7.98
N VAL A 252 16.61 9.15 -6.80
CA VAL A 252 17.94 8.99 -6.18
C VAL A 252 17.76 8.43 -4.78
N GLN A 253 18.31 7.23 -4.55
CA GLN A 253 18.43 6.67 -3.21
C GLN A 253 19.44 7.50 -2.42
N LEU A 254 19.03 8.02 -1.27
CA LEU A 254 19.86 8.81 -0.35
C LEU A 254 20.56 7.86 0.64
N SER A 255 19.78 6.93 1.20
CA SER A 255 20.26 5.94 2.16
C SER A 255 19.50 4.62 2.06
N ARG A 256 20.13 3.56 2.56
CA ARG A 256 19.56 2.24 2.88
C ARG A 256 20.20 1.81 4.18
N THR A 257 19.41 1.69 5.24
CA THR A 257 19.95 1.47 6.59
C THR A 257 19.19 0.36 7.29
N GLY A 258 19.94 -0.69 7.66
CA GLY A 258 19.43 -1.81 8.43
C GLY A 258 19.65 -1.64 9.93
N TYR A 259 19.00 -2.50 10.69
CA TYR A 259 19.04 -2.54 12.15
C TYR A 259 19.22 -3.99 12.61
N ALA A 260 19.73 -4.17 13.84
CA ALA A 260 19.94 -5.50 14.38
C ALA A 260 18.59 -6.16 14.73
N PHE A 261 18.47 -7.45 14.45
CA PHE A 261 17.23 -8.24 14.63
C PHE A 261 16.04 -7.72 13.82
N SER A 262 16.28 -7.21 12.61
CA SER A 262 15.19 -7.04 11.63
C SER A 262 14.66 -8.41 11.18
N ALA A 263 13.34 -8.54 11.06
CA ALA A 263 12.68 -9.70 10.47
C ALA A 263 11.80 -9.34 9.26
N TYR A 264 11.04 -8.25 9.36
CA TYR A 264 10.12 -7.75 8.35
C TYR A 264 9.80 -6.27 8.55
N SER A 265 10.72 -5.36 8.21
CA SER A 265 10.43 -3.92 8.28
C SER A 265 9.21 -3.59 7.41
N HIS A 266 8.08 -3.26 8.05
CA HIS A 266 6.75 -3.43 7.47
C HIS A 266 6.16 -2.11 6.98
N GLN A 267 5.89 -1.21 7.92
CA GLN A 267 5.28 0.11 7.67
C GLN A 267 5.83 1.12 8.68
N GLY A 268 5.79 2.40 8.34
CA GLY A 268 6.20 3.46 9.24
C GLY A 268 5.71 4.84 8.85
N TRP A 269 5.88 5.79 9.75
CA TRP A 269 5.35 7.14 9.63
C TRP A 269 6.26 8.17 10.29
N LEU A 270 6.44 9.31 9.62
CA LEU A 270 7.13 10.48 10.12
C LEU A 270 6.35 11.14 11.27
N THR A 271 7.10 11.71 12.19
CA THR A 271 6.66 12.79 13.08
C THR A 271 6.28 14.04 12.28
N ASP A 272 5.35 14.86 12.78
CA ASP A 272 4.86 16.08 12.09
C ASP A 272 5.99 17.08 11.76
N ASP A 273 7.05 17.11 12.57
CA ASP A 273 8.26 17.93 12.38
C ASP A 273 9.33 17.27 11.49
N GLN A 274 9.08 16.03 11.07
CA GLN A 274 9.92 15.19 10.22
C GLN A 274 11.35 14.96 10.79
N ASN A 275 11.51 15.04 12.12
CA ASN A 275 12.77 14.72 12.80
C ASN A 275 12.98 13.21 12.97
N TYR A 276 11.89 12.47 13.14
CA TYR A 276 11.89 11.03 13.44
C TYR A 276 10.92 10.26 12.55
N PHE A 277 11.28 9.01 12.23
CA PHE A 277 10.43 8.03 11.56
C PHE A 277 10.19 6.86 12.52
N LEU A 278 8.92 6.57 12.81
CA LEU A 278 8.51 5.42 13.61
C LEU A 278 8.19 4.28 12.66
N MET A 279 8.59 3.05 12.97
CA MET A 279 8.49 1.91 12.07
C MET A 279 8.22 0.60 12.83
N ASN A 280 7.47 -0.30 12.22
CA ASN A 280 7.09 -1.61 12.77
C ASN A 280 7.81 -2.76 12.04
N ASP A 281 7.96 -3.91 12.70
CA ASP A 281 8.64 -5.12 12.23
C ASP A 281 7.74 -6.37 12.43
N GLU A 282 6.86 -6.62 11.47
CA GLU A 282 5.66 -7.48 11.59
C GLU A 282 5.95 -8.99 11.87
N LEU A 283 7.21 -9.41 11.88
CA LEU A 283 7.59 -10.81 12.12
C LEU A 283 8.57 -10.98 13.28
N ASP A 284 8.91 -9.91 13.99
CA ASP A 284 9.94 -9.92 15.02
C ASP A 284 9.47 -10.67 16.28
N GLU A 285 8.19 -10.58 16.66
CA GLU A 285 7.62 -11.34 17.79
C GLU A 285 7.53 -12.84 17.47
N GLN A 286 7.20 -13.21 16.23
CA GLN A 286 7.17 -14.61 15.79
C GLN A 286 8.56 -15.22 15.66
N ASN A 287 9.51 -14.50 15.06
CA ASN A 287 10.84 -15.02 14.77
C ASN A 287 11.79 -15.00 15.97
N PHE A 288 11.61 -14.05 16.89
CA PHE A 288 12.52 -13.85 18.03
C PHE A 288 11.87 -14.02 19.41
N GLY A 289 10.54 -14.16 19.50
CA GLY A 289 9.83 -14.39 20.77
C GLY A 289 9.87 -13.17 21.70
N VAL A 290 9.84 -11.97 21.12
CA VAL A 290 9.87 -10.68 21.81
C VAL A 290 8.46 -10.12 22.01
N ASN A 291 8.35 -9.09 22.86
CA ASN A 291 7.15 -8.27 22.95
C ASN A 291 7.09 -7.29 21.78
N THR A 292 5.88 -6.82 21.45
CA THR A 292 5.58 -5.85 20.39
C THR A 292 6.46 -4.61 20.48
N LYS A 293 6.94 -4.07 19.36
CA LYS A 293 7.83 -2.90 19.33
C LYS A 293 7.30 -1.78 18.47
N THR A 294 7.93 -0.62 18.65
CA THR A 294 7.85 0.50 17.70
C THR A 294 9.26 1.03 17.53
N HIS A 295 9.91 0.77 16.39
CA HIS A 295 11.27 1.17 16.10
C HIS A 295 11.37 2.67 15.82
N ILE A 296 12.39 3.33 16.38
CA ILE A 296 12.56 4.79 16.31
C ILE A 296 13.84 5.12 15.53
N TRP A 297 13.66 5.83 14.42
CA TRP A 297 14.75 6.35 13.60
C TRP A 297 14.86 7.86 13.73
N ASN A 298 16.08 8.35 13.96
CA ASN A 298 16.43 9.75 13.70
C ASN A 298 16.67 9.92 12.20
N VAL A 299 15.89 10.81 11.57
CA VAL A 299 15.98 11.13 10.13
C VAL A 299 16.28 12.61 9.91
N GLN A 300 16.97 13.24 10.87
CA GLN A 300 17.42 14.64 10.76
C GLN A 300 18.58 14.82 9.76
N ASN A 301 19.15 13.71 9.29
CA ASN A 301 20.06 13.62 8.15
C ASN A 301 19.55 12.46 7.29
N LEU A 302 19.08 12.75 6.06
CA LEU A 302 18.44 11.75 5.20
C LEU A 302 19.45 10.83 4.49
N ASP A 303 20.70 11.28 4.35
CA ASP A 303 21.79 10.49 3.78
C ASP A 303 22.41 9.55 4.84
N LEU A 304 22.12 9.75 6.13
CA LEU A 304 22.59 8.92 7.25
C LEU A 304 21.55 8.85 8.39
N PRO A 305 20.41 8.16 8.19
CA PRO A 305 19.44 7.94 9.26
C PRO A 305 20.03 7.04 10.35
N VAL A 306 19.68 7.29 11.61
CA VAL A 306 20.26 6.62 12.78
C VAL A 306 19.18 5.93 13.60
N TYR A 307 19.28 4.61 13.73
CA TYR A 307 18.41 3.83 14.62
C TYR A 307 18.70 4.18 16.09
N LEU A 308 17.66 4.58 16.84
CA LEU A 308 17.78 4.99 18.25
C LEU A 308 17.42 3.87 19.25
N GLY A 309 16.82 2.78 18.77
CA GLY A 309 16.16 1.76 19.60
C GLY A 309 14.67 1.69 19.30
N ALA A 310 13.90 1.10 20.20
CA ALA A 310 12.47 0.93 20.06
C ALA A 310 11.75 1.20 21.38
N TYR A 311 10.46 1.58 21.30
CA TYR A 311 9.51 1.28 22.35
C TYR A 311 9.32 -0.25 22.45
N THR A 312 8.97 -0.76 23.63
CA THR A 312 8.62 -2.17 23.82
C THR A 312 7.38 -2.25 24.67
N SER A 313 6.34 -2.85 24.10
CA SER A 313 5.03 -3.04 24.72
C SER A 313 5.09 -3.99 25.92
N PRO A 314 4.17 -3.88 26.90
CA PRO A 314 3.98 -4.91 27.92
C PRO A 314 3.36 -6.21 27.36
N VAL A 315 2.81 -6.19 26.14
CA VAL A 315 2.20 -7.36 25.47
C VAL A 315 3.01 -7.82 24.25
N SER A 316 2.68 -9.00 23.70
CA SER A 316 3.36 -9.65 22.56
C SER A 316 2.49 -10.06 21.35
N PRO A 317 1.33 -9.45 21.03
CA PRO A 317 0.78 -9.46 19.67
C PRO A 317 1.76 -8.88 18.65
N ILE A 318 1.52 -9.16 17.38
CA ILE A 318 2.32 -8.65 16.26
C ILE A 318 2.06 -7.16 16.04
N ASP A 319 3.11 -6.35 15.88
CA ASP A 319 3.01 -4.95 15.43
C ASP A 319 2.56 -4.85 13.96
N HIS A 320 1.88 -3.78 13.55
CA HIS A 320 1.44 -3.66 12.15
C HIS A 320 1.40 -2.20 11.66
N ASN A 321 0.21 -1.59 11.51
CA ASN A 321 0.09 -0.25 10.92
C ASN A 321 0.02 0.86 11.98
N LEU A 322 0.96 1.81 11.92
CA LEU A 322 1.04 2.99 12.78
C LEU A 322 0.83 4.31 12.03
N TYR A 323 0.21 5.27 12.70
CA TYR A 323 -0.07 6.60 12.17
C TYR A 323 0.17 7.69 13.22
N VAL A 324 0.99 8.70 12.92
CA VAL A 324 1.25 9.84 13.83
C VAL A 324 0.24 10.95 13.58
N LYS A 325 -0.29 11.54 14.67
CA LYS A 325 -1.13 12.75 14.64
C LYS A 325 -0.74 13.64 15.83
N GLY A 326 0.04 14.69 15.59
CA GLY A 326 0.60 15.51 16.67
C GLY A 326 1.56 14.70 17.54
N ASN A 327 1.35 14.75 18.86
CA ASN A 327 2.18 14.03 19.83
C ASN A 327 1.73 12.58 20.11
N LEU A 328 0.76 12.04 19.35
CA LEU A 328 0.29 10.66 19.51
C LEU A 328 0.61 9.82 18.27
N VAL A 329 0.96 8.55 18.48
CA VAL A 329 0.97 7.52 17.45
C VAL A 329 -0.15 6.51 17.72
N PHE A 330 -0.89 6.13 16.69
CA PHE A 330 -2.02 5.20 16.72
C PHE A 330 -1.66 3.93 15.96
N GLU A 331 -1.58 2.81 16.66
CA GLU A 331 -1.00 1.56 16.17
C GLU A 331 -2.06 0.45 16.17
N SER A 332 -2.26 -0.22 15.04
CA SER A 332 -3.01 -1.47 14.95
C SER A 332 -2.02 -2.61 15.15
N ASN A 333 -2.18 -3.41 16.22
CA ASN A 333 -1.24 -4.49 16.57
C ASN A 333 -1.97 -5.85 16.64
N TYR A 334 -2.62 -6.23 15.53
CA TYR A 334 -3.37 -7.50 15.33
C TYR A 334 -4.21 -7.92 16.58
N PRO A 335 -4.00 -9.04 17.34
CA PRO A 335 -4.80 -9.32 18.55
C PRO A 335 -4.76 -8.26 19.64
N GLY A 336 -3.71 -7.44 19.68
CA GLY A 336 -3.55 -6.36 20.65
C GLY A 336 -4.52 -5.19 20.43
N GLY A 337 -5.23 -5.15 19.30
CA GLY A 337 -6.17 -4.09 18.96
C GLY A 337 -5.51 -2.78 18.58
N LEU A 338 -6.21 -1.68 18.87
CA LEU A 338 -5.67 -0.32 18.74
C LEU A 338 -4.86 0.03 19.99
N ARG A 339 -3.64 0.52 19.79
CA ARG A 339 -2.73 1.06 20.82
C ARG A 339 -2.44 2.52 20.52
N VAL A 340 -2.25 3.32 21.57
CA VAL A 340 -1.97 4.76 21.43
C VAL A 340 -0.84 5.14 22.37
N LEU A 341 0.29 5.57 21.79
CA LEU A 341 1.46 6.02 22.55
C LEU A 341 1.60 7.55 22.47
N ASP A 342 1.97 8.17 23.58
CA ASP A 342 2.49 9.54 23.61
C ASP A 342 3.97 9.51 23.21
N ILE A 343 4.32 10.31 22.20
CA ILE A 343 5.66 10.47 21.64
C ILE A 343 6.28 11.84 21.98
N THR A 344 5.73 12.56 22.95
CA THR A 344 6.26 13.84 23.45
C THR A 344 7.71 13.68 23.93
N GLY A 345 8.66 14.36 23.27
CA GLY A 345 10.09 14.26 23.60
C GLY A 345 10.79 13.03 23.01
N ILE A 346 10.19 12.38 22.00
CA ILE A 346 10.82 11.30 21.22
C ILE A 346 12.25 11.65 20.80
N GLY A 347 13.12 10.65 20.83
CA GLY A 347 14.57 10.80 20.63
C GLY A 347 15.35 11.22 21.88
N SER A 348 14.67 11.65 22.96
CA SER A 348 15.25 11.76 24.31
C SER A 348 14.47 10.98 25.37
N VAL A 349 13.19 10.70 25.12
CA VAL A 349 12.27 9.95 25.98
C VAL A 349 11.74 8.74 25.19
N ILE A 350 11.55 7.62 25.86
CA ILE A 350 10.87 6.43 25.29
C ILE A 350 9.36 6.69 25.31
N PRO A 351 8.62 6.44 24.21
CA PRO A 351 7.17 6.57 24.16
C PRO A 351 6.45 5.81 25.28
N THR A 352 5.25 6.26 25.64
CA THR A 352 4.43 5.64 26.69
C THR A 352 3.02 5.38 26.19
N GLU A 353 2.49 4.16 26.37
CA GLU A 353 1.09 3.87 26.12
C GLU A 353 0.19 4.73 27.02
N VAL A 354 -0.74 5.47 26.40
CA VAL A 354 -1.71 6.34 27.09
C VAL A 354 -3.14 5.80 26.99
N GLY A 355 -3.45 5.02 25.94
CA GLY A 355 -4.72 4.33 25.81
C GLY A 355 -4.67 3.17 24.83
N TYR A 356 -5.66 2.28 24.93
CA TYR A 356 -5.83 1.15 24.02
C TYR A 356 -7.31 0.75 23.88
N PHE A 357 -7.63 0.03 22.82
CA PHE A 357 -8.91 -0.64 22.62
C PHE A 357 -8.68 -2.00 21.95
N ASP A 358 -8.85 -3.08 22.71
CA ASP A 358 -8.68 -4.46 22.26
C ASP A 358 -9.95 -4.92 21.54
N ILE A 359 -9.90 -5.03 20.20
CA ILE A 359 -11.01 -5.51 19.38
C ILE A 359 -11.07 -7.05 19.28
N TYR A 360 -10.08 -7.77 19.80
CA TYR A 360 -9.95 -9.22 19.70
C TYR A 360 -9.64 -9.86 21.07
N PRO A 361 -10.51 -9.68 22.09
CA PRO A 361 -10.26 -10.04 23.48
C PRO A 361 -10.08 -11.55 23.76
N SER A 362 -10.16 -12.39 22.74
CA SER A 362 -10.00 -13.84 22.85
C SER A 362 -8.54 -14.30 22.91
N SER A 363 -7.59 -13.47 22.44
CA SER A 363 -6.16 -13.78 22.48
C SER A 363 -5.29 -12.52 22.49
N ASN A 364 -4.03 -12.66 22.89
CA ASN A 364 -2.96 -11.67 22.70
C ASN A 364 -1.67 -12.37 22.19
N THR A 365 -1.83 -13.47 21.45
CA THR A 365 -0.74 -14.24 20.83
C THR A 365 -0.16 -13.52 19.61
N ALA A 366 1.11 -13.77 19.27
CA ALA A 366 1.73 -13.28 18.05
C ALA A 366 1.17 -14.00 16.80
N ASN A 367 0.00 -13.56 16.32
CA ASN A 367 -0.64 -14.03 15.08
C ASN A 367 -1.38 -12.88 14.35
N PHE A 368 -1.93 -13.18 13.17
CA PHE A 368 -2.48 -12.18 12.24
C PHE A 368 -4.02 -12.02 12.35
N ASN A 369 -4.62 -12.20 13.52
CA ASN A 369 -6.06 -11.97 13.75
C ASN A 369 -6.31 -10.57 14.34
N GLY A 370 -7.54 -10.05 14.28
CA GLY A 370 -7.87 -8.77 14.92
C GLY A 370 -7.55 -7.54 14.05
N SER A 371 -6.88 -6.52 14.61
CA SER A 371 -6.79 -5.18 14.02
C SER A 371 -5.82 -5.11 12.84
N TRP A 372 -6.35 -4.88 11.63
CA TRP A 372 -5.52 -4.70 10.43
C TRP A 372 -4.98 -3.27 10.32
N SER A 373 -5.84 -2.26 10.38
CA SER A 373 -5.43 -0.86 10.25
C SER A 373 -6.42 0.06 10.97
N ASN A 374 -5.96 1.30 11.21
CA ASN A 374 -6.72 2.37 11.84
C ASN A 374 -6.58 3.68 11.05
N TYR A 375 -7.52 4.61 11.23
CA TYR A 375 -7.43 5.95 10.67
C TYR A 375 -7.86 6.97 11.75
N PRO A 376 -6.92 7.77 12.30
CA PRO A 376 -7.19 8.70 13.39
C PRO A 376 -7.45 10.14 12.91
N TYR A 377 -7.44 10.41 11.60
CA TYR A 377 -7.30 11.79 11.08
C TYR A 377 -8.59 12.60 10.95
N PHE A 378 -9.75 12.06 11.29
CA PHE A 378 -11.02 12.81 11.17
C PHE A 378 -11.03 14.10 12.03
N PRO A 379 -11.57 15.22 11.49
CA PRO A 379 -11.76 16.47 12.24
C PRO A 379 -12.62 16.33 13.50
N SER A 380 -13.59 15.42 13.51
CA SER A 380 -14.40 15.09 14.69
C SER A 380 -13.61 14.49 15.87
N GLY A 381 -12.38 14.02 15.63
CA GLY A 381 -11.62 13.21 16.57
C GLY A 381 -12.08 11.75 16.67
N ASN A 382 -12.97 11.30 15.77
CA ASN A 382 -13.32 9.89 15.65
C ASN A 382 -12.12 9.12 15.08
N ILE A 383 -11.93 7.89 15.56
CA ILE A 383 -10.90 6.96 15.07
C ILE A 383 -11.64 5.74 14.53
N ILE A 384 -11.36 5.35 13.29
CA ILE A 384 -11.92 4.12 12.71
C ILE A 384 -10.87 3.02 12.70
N VAL A 385 -11.29 1.79 13.00
CA VAL A 385 -10.42 0.60 13.02
C VAL A 385 -11.12 -0.53 12.27
N ASN A 386 -10.40 -1.27 11.43
CA ASN A 386 -10.95 -2.42 10.72
C ASN A 386 -10.35 -3.72 11.26
N GLY A 387 -11.21 -4.59 11.79
CA GLY A 387 -10.85 -5.93 12.23
C GLY A 387 -11.00 -6.95 11.10
N ILE A 388 -10.06 -7.89 11.01
CA ILE A 388 -10.02 -8.94 9.97
C ILE A 388 -11.22 -9.86 10.09
N GLU A 389 -11.59 -10.26 11.30
CA GLU A 389 -12.75 -11.10 11.58
C GLU A 389 -14.01 -10.29 11.93
N GLN A 390 -13.83 -9.11 12.52
CA GLN A 390 -14.90 -8.33 13.15
C GLN A 390 -15.60 -7.38 12.17
N GLY A 391 -14.84 -6.56 11.44
CA GLY A 391 -15.35 -5.42 10.66
C GLY A 391 -14.99 -4.06 11.27
N LEU A 392 -15.82 -3.05 11.01
CA LEU A 392 -15.54 -1.65 11.33
C LEU A 392 -15.91 -1.31 12.77
N PHE A 393 -14.94 -0.83 13.54
CA PHE A 393 -15.16 -0.11 14.80
C PHE A 393 -15.03 1.40 14.57
N VAL A 394 -15.90 2.18 15.21
CA VAL A 394 -15.76 3.63 15.36
C VAL A 394 -15.50 3.90 16.84
N LEU A 395 -14.35 4.50 17.15
CA LEU A 395 -13.80 4.70 18.48
C LEU A 395 -13.53 6.19 18.75
N LYS A 396 -13.29 6.55 20.01
CA LYS A 396 -12.91 7.91 20.39
C LYS A 396 -12.01 7.94 21.62
N LEU A 397 -10.96 8.76 21.61
CA LEU A 397 -10.23 9.08 22.83
C LEU A 397 -11.15 9.80 23.82
N THR A 398 -11.14 9.37 25.07
CA THR A 398 -11.75 10.10 26.19
C THR A 398 -11.08 11.46 26.37
N GLU A 399 -11.80 12.42 26.99
CA GLU A 399 -11.32 13.80 27.17
C GLU A 399 -9.96 13.91 27.89
N ALA A 400 -9.57 12.91 28.67
CA ALA A 400 -8.29 12.84 29.38
C ALA A 400 -7.05 12.81 28.46
N ILE A 401 -7.20 12.43 27.19
CA ILE A 401 -6.11 12.31 26.18
C ILE A 401 -6.51 12.97 24.85
N ALA A 402 -7.63 13.68 24.81
CA ALA A 402 -8.09 14.29 23.56
C ALA A 402 -7.02 15.28 23.04
N ILE A 403 -6.53 15.00 21.81
CA ILE A 403 -5.60 15.90 21.12
C ILE A 403 -6.29 17.27 21.03
N THR A 404 -5.76 18.25 21.76
CA THR A 404 -6.28 19.62 21.67
C THR A 404 -6.02 20.09 20.25
N PRO A 405 -7.04 20.52 19.48
CA PRO A 405 -6.83 20.89 18.09
C PRO A 405 -5.93 22.14 18.01
N THR A 406 -4.66 21.94 17.66
CA THR A 406 -3.75 23.02 17.32
C THR A 406 -4.36 23.78 16.15
N PRO A 407 -4.60 25.11 16.26
CA PRO A 407 -5.15 25.87 15.15
C PRO A 407 -4.15 25.85 13.99
N SER A 408 -4.51 25.14 12.92
CA SER A 408 -3.67 25.04 11.72
C SER A 408 -3.46 26.43 11.13
N SER A 409 -2.19 26.83 11.03
CA SER A 409 -1.79 28.12 10.47
C SER A 409 -1.63 28.09 8.95
N THR A 410 -2.00 26.99 8.28
CA THR A 410 -2.00 26.87 6.83
C THR A 410 -3.08 27.76 6.22
N PRO A 411 -2.75 28.84 5.48
CA PRO A 411 -3.75 29.67 4.85
C PRO A 411 -4.42 28.90 3.71
N THR A 412 -5.66 28.48 3.92
CA THR A 412 -6.51 28.01 2.82
C THR A 412 -6.71 29.17 1.85
N ASN A 413 -6.00 29.16 0.71
CA ASN A 413 -6.20 30.13 -0.36
C ASN A 413 -7.62 29.97 -0.93
N THR A 414 -8.57 30.68 -0.34
CA THR A 414 -9.97 30.70 -0.79
C THR A 414 -10.06 31.57 -2.04
N SER A 415 -9.81 30.97 -3.21
CA SER A 415 -10.06 31.64 -4.49
C SER A 415 -11.56 31.91 -4.64
N THR A 416 -11.97 33.12 -4.28
CA THR A 416 -13.37 33.55 -4.41
C THR A 416 -13.72 33.61 -5.90
N PRO A 417 -14.73 32.86 -6.39
CA PRO A 417 -15.13 32.94 -7.78
C PRO A 417 -15.74 34.32 -8.07
N GLY A 418 -15.02 35.15 -8.81
CA GLY A 418 -15.58 36.39 -9.37
C GLY A 418 -16.73 36.06 -10.35
N PRO A 419 -17.71 36.97 -10.53
CA PRO A 419 -18.89 36.69 -11.35
C PRO A 419 -18.50 36.42 -12.81
N SER A 420 -18.84 35.21 -13.29
CA SER A 420 -18.60 34.79 -14.67
C SER A 420 -19.51 35.56 -15.64
N PRO A 421 -18.99 36.20 -16.71
CA PRO A 421 -19.82 36.89 -17.69
C PRO A 421 -20.51 35.89 -18.62
N THR A 422 -21.83 36.00 -18.75
CA THR A 422 -22.65 35.17 -19.65
C THR A 422 -22.38 35.50 -21.13
N PRO A 423 -21.92 34.54 -21.96
CA PRO A 423 -21.79 34.77 -23.39
C PRO A 423 -23.15 34.61 -24.08
N THR A 424 -23.72 35.72 -24.56
CA THR A 424 -24.89 35.68 -25.46
C THR A 424 -24.41 35.49 -26.90
N SER A 425 -24.85 34.44 -27.57
CA SER A 425 -24.53 34.20 -28.97
C SER A 425 -25.42 35.02 -29.91
N THR A 426 -24.82 35.76 -30.83
CA THR A 426 -25.53 36.38 -31.97
C THR A 426 -24.57 36.45 -33.16
N PRO A 427 -24.81 35.69 -34.25
CA PRO A 427 -23.97 35.74 -35.43
C PRO A 427 -24.35 36.96 -36.28
N THR A 428 -23.36 37.76 -36.70
CA THR A 428 -23.51 38.72 -37.79
C THR A 428 -22.33 38.57 -38.73
N ILE A 429 -22.62 38.29 -40.00
CA ILE A 429 -21.66 38.07 -41.08
C ILE A 429 -21.45 39.40 -41.84
N THR A 430 -20.35 39.51 -42.61
CA THR A 430 -20.10 40.39 -43.80
C THR A 430 -19.04 41.49 -43.56
N PRO A 431 -18.10 41.75 -44.49
CA PRO A 431 -17.33 40.84 -45.36
C PRO A 431 -15.79 41.13 -45.32
N SER A 432 -15.02 40.35 -46.08
CA SER A 432 -13.57 40.59 -46.34
C SER A 432 -13.34 41.64 -47.45
N PRO A 433 -12.19 42.34 -47.46
CA PRO A 433 -11.49 42.66 -48.70
C PRO A 433 -10.09 42.02 -48.81
N THR A 434 -9.75 41.59 -50.03
CA THR A 434 -8.56 40.78 -50.38
C THR A 434 -7.43 41.60 -51.00
N ALA A 435 -6.17 41.25 -50.70
CA ALA A 435 -4.99 41.37 -51.59
C ALA A 435 -3.94 40.34 -51.11
N SER A 436 -3.32 39.41 -51.86
CA SER A 436 -3.05 39.21 -53.30
C SER A 436 -1.84 39.98 -53.87
N ASN A 437 -0.63 39.41 -53.76
CA ASN A 437 0.07 38.72 -54.88
C ASN A 437 1.50 38.20 -54.53
N THR A 438 1.85 37.06 -55.13
CA THR A 438 3.15 36.33 -55.19
C THR A 438 4.05 36.91 -56.34
N PRO A 439 5.27 36.44 -56.73
CA PRO A 439 6.19 35.40 -56.19
C PRO A 439 7.74 35.70 -56.17
N THR A 440 8.45 34.68 -55.65
CA THR A 440 9.86 34.20 -55.54
C THR A 440 10.99 34.54 -56.57
N ILE A 441 12.27 34.33 -56.13
CA ILE A 441 13.53 33.87 -56.85
C ILE A 441 14.77 34.83 -57.06
N THR A 442 15.81 34.67 -56.20
CA THR A 442 17.25 34.29 -56.48
C THR A 442 18.44 35.27 -56.81
N ALA A 443 19.59 35.01 -56.11
CA ALA A 443 21.06 35.11 -56.41
C ALA A 443 21.94 36.40 -56.25
N THR A 444 22.82 36.34 -55.22
CA THR A 444 24.33 36.35 -55.17
C THR A 444 25.18 37.10 -56.24
N PRO A 445 26.28 37.84 -55.87
CA PRO A 445 27.65 37.24 -55.78
C PRO A 445 28.73 37.86 -54.81
N THR A 446 29.54 36.99 -54.16
CA THR A 446 31.04 37.00 -53.95
C THR A 446 31.72 38.18 -53.16
N ALA A 447 32.87 38.09 -52.44
CA ALA A 447 34.08 37.23 -52.55
C ALA A 447 34.95 37.05 -51.25
N SER A 448 35.63 35.88 -51.17
CA SER A 448 37.08 35.60 -50.88
C SER A 448 37.82 36.25 -49.67
N SER A 449 38.73 35.59 -48.92
CA SER A 449 39.74 34.57 -49.32
C SER A 449 40.25 33.60 -48.22
N THR A 450 40.62 32.37 -48.62
CA THR A 450 41.38 31.34 -47.86
C THR A 450 42.91 31.58 -47.89
N PRO A 451 43.75 30.96 -47.01
CA PRO A 451 44.27 29.58 -47.18
C PRO A 451 44.54 28.83 -45.82
N THR A 452 45.07 27.60 -45.69
CA THR A 452 44.99 26.30 -46.42
C THR A 452 45.60 25.24 -45.47
N SER A 453 45.10 24.01 -45.45
CA SER A 453 45.66 22.90 -44.66
C SER A 453 46.82 22.17 -45.36
N THR A 454 47.84 21.72 -44.61
CA THR A 454 48.84 20.76 -45.12
C THR A 454 49.30 19.83 -43.99
N SER A 455 49.14 18.52 -44.18
CA SER A 455 49.70 17.48 -43.32
C SER A 455 50.48 16.49 -44.19
N THR A 456 51.78 16.39 -43.96
CA THR A 456 52.67 15.47 -44.68
C THR A 456 53.23 14.44 -43.70
N ALA A 457 53.17 13.16 -44.05
CA ALA A 457 53.73 12.09 -43.25
C ALA A 457 55.24 11.97 -43.46
N THR A 458 55.98 11.52 -42.45
CA THR A 458 57.30 10.92 -42.62
C THR A 458 57.48 9.83 -41.56
N ALA A 459 57.85 8.63 -42.00
CA ALA A 459 58.24 7.54 -41.13
C ALA A 459 59.76 7.34 -41.24
N THR A 460 60.42 7.03 -40.13
CA THR A 460 61.74 6.39 -40.16
C THR A 460 61.83 5.44 -38.98
N SER A 461 62.23 4.20 -39.27
CA SER A 461 62.44 3.14 -38.29
C SER A 461 63.87 3.16 -37.77
N THR A 462 64.08 2.62 -36.58
CA THR A 462 65.34 1.97 -36.21
C THR A 462 65.00 0.80 -35.29
N ALA A 463 65.49 -0.39 -35.64
CA ALA A 463 65.24 -1.60 -34.89
C ALA A 463 66.42 -1.93 -33.97
N THR A 464 66.15 -2.63 -32.88
CA THR A 464 67.10 -3.56 -32.27
C THR A 464 66.31 -4.74 -31.76
N ALA A 465 66.70 -5.94 -32.17
CA ALA A 465 65.97 -7.17 -31.88
C ALA A 465 66.52 -7.88 -30.64
N THR A 466 65.66 -8.59 -29.92
CA THR A 466 66.03 -9.80 -29.19
C THR A 466 64.82 -10.74 -29.21
N ALA A 467 65.03 -11.96 -29.67
CA ALA A 467 63.98 -12.97 -29.83
C ALA A 467 63.95 -13.93 -28.63
N THR A 468 62.79 -14.51 -28.33
CA THR A 468 62.63 -15.85 -27.74
C THR A 468 61.25 -16.40 -28.15
N ALA A 469 61.13 -17.73 -28.24
CA ALA A 469 60.25 -18.40 -29.19
C ALA A 469 58.79 -18.65 -28.74
N THR A 470 57.93 -18.76 -29.75
CA THR A 470 56.54 -19.20 -29.71
C THR A 470 56.38 -20.67 -29.33
N ALA A 471 55.33 -20.99 -28.57
CA ALA A 471 54.67 -22.30 -28.63
C ALA A 471 53.14 -22.10 -28.66
N THR A 472 52.54 -22.37 -29.82
CA THR A 472 51.09 -22.28 -30.04
C THR A 472 50.40 -23.55 -29.54
N SER A 473 49.26 -23.43 -28.85
CA SER A 473 48.28 -24.52 -28.77
C SER A 473 46.89 -24.00 -29.16
N THR A 474 46.35 -24.57 -30.23
CA THR A 474 45.03 -24.25 -30.77
C THR A 474 43.96 -25.07 -30.06
N ALA A 475 42.82 -24.46 -29.74
CA ALA A 475 41.66 -25.18 -29.25
C ALA A 475 40.91 -25.86 -30.42
N THR A 476 40.72 -27.17 -30.35
CA THR A 476 39.79 -27.93 -31.20
C THR A 476 39.04 -28.93 -30.32
N ALA A 477 37.70 -28.86 -30.34
CA ALA A 477 36.84 -29.83 -29.68
C ALA A 477 36.30 -30.83 -30.73
N THR A 478 36.44 -32.13 -30.45
CA THR A 478 35.77 -33.22 -31.19
C THR A 478 35.39 -34.32 -30.19
N PRO A 479 34.17 -34.86 -30.22
CA PRO A 479 33.74 -35.91 -29.29
C PRO A 479 34.29 -37.29 -29.69
N THR A 480 34.25 -38.27 -28.77
CA THR A 480 34.50 -39.69 -29.09
C THR A 480 33.46 -40.58 -28.40
N PRO A 481 32.74 -41.45 -29.14
CA PRO A 481 31.78 -42.41 -28.59
C PRO A 481 32.42 -43.78 -28.32
N THR A 482 31.83 -44.59 -27.45
CA THR A 482 32.18 -46.02 -27.30
C THR A 482 30.96 -46.85 -26.85
N GLY A 483 30.41 -47.68 -27.74
CA GLY A 483 29.70 -48.92 -27.36
C GLY A 483 30.72 -50.07 -27.23
N THR A 484 30.43 -51.31 -26.84
CA THR A 484 29.18 -52.10 -26.66
C THR A 484 29.54 -53.23 -25.63
N ALA A 485 28.71 -54.12 -25.06
CA ALA A 485 27.45 -54.71 -25.50
C ALA A 485 26.61 -55.38 -24.38
N THR A 486 25.29 -55.37 -24.58
CA THR A 486 24.34 -56.49 -24.45
C THR A 486 24.42 -57.50 -23.28
N ALA A 487 23.37 -57.52 -22.45
CA ALA A 487 22.55 -58.72 -22.21
C ALA A 487 21.14 -58.36 -21.69
N THR A 488 20.10 -58.86 -22.36
CA THR A 488 18.70 -58.87 -21.90
C THR A 488 18.25 -60.33 -21.80
N PRO A 489 17.37 -60.68 -20.84
CA PRO A 489 16.07 -61.17 -21.28
C PRO A 489 14.87 -60.64 -20.45
N THR A 490 13.86 -60.18 -21.17
CA THR A 490 12.44 -60.07 -20.78
C THR A 490 11.74 -61.43 -21.02
N PRO A 491 10.40 -61.57 -20.87
CA PRO A 491 9.47 -61.04 -19.88
C PRO A 491 8.64 -62.17 -19.21
N THR A 492 7.83 -61.84 -18.19
CA THR A 492 6.53 -62.53 -17.97
C THR A 492 5.48 -61.51 -17.54
N ALA A 493 4.37 -61.43 -18.28
CA ALA A 493 3.15 -60.74 -17.87
C ALA A 493 2.10 -61.77 -17.41
N THR A 494 1.13 -61.36 -16.60
CA THR A 494 -0.25 -61.86 -16.67
C THR A 494 -1.18 -60.77 -16.12
N ALA A 495 -2.33 -60.58 -16.76
CA ALA A 495 -3.38 -59.67 -16.31
C ALA A 495 -4.16 -60.31 -15.11
N THR A 496 -5.26 -59.79 -14.58
CA THR A 496 -6.52 -59.49 -15.28
C THR A 496 -7.39 -58.54 -14.44
N GLU A 497 -8.36 -57.95 -15.12
CA GLU A 497 -9.53 -57.16 -14.71
C GLU A 497 -10.33 -57.83 -13.54
N GLU A 498 -11.37 -57.25 -12.92
CA GLU A 498 -12.36 -56.30 -13.46
C GLU A 498 -13.26 -55.69 -12.35
N SER A 499 -13.78 -54.48 -12.60
CA SER A 499 -15.10 -53.98 -12.12
C SER A 499 -15.36 -53.75 -10.61
N GLY A 500 -16.46 -53.02 -10.32
CA GLY A 500 -17.24 -53.26 -9.10
C GLY A 500 -17.48 -52.07 -8.16
N HIS A 501 -18.35 -51.12 -8.55
CA HIS A 501 -19.07 -50.29 -7.58
C HIS A 501 -19.96 -51.18 -6.68
N ALA A 502 -19.86 -51.05 -5.34
CA ALA A 502 -20.99 -51.29 -4.44
C ALA A 502 -20.75 -50.70 -3.04
N THR A 503 -21.44 -49.61 -2.72
CA THR A 503 -21.58 -49.10 -1.35
C THR A 503 -22.61 -49.95 -0.61
N THR A 504 -22.27 -50.58 0.52
CA THR A 504 -23.28 -51.03 1.51
C THR A 504 -22.68 -51.11 2.92
N PHE A 505 -23.04 -50.15 3.77
CA PHE A 505 -23.17 -50.41 5.21
C PHE A 505 -24.49 -51.14 5.42
N TYR A 506 -24.51 -52.28 6.10
CA TYR A 506 -25.58 -52.62 7.05
C TYR A 506 -25.11 -53.66 8.08
N ILE A 507 -25.31 -53.33 9.34
CA ILE A 507 -25.22 -54.23 10.50
C ILE A 507 -26.49 -55.10 10.49
N TYR A 508 -26.38 -56.42 10.72
CA TYR A 508 -27.34 -57.21 11.53
C TYR A 508 -26.83 -58.67 11.71
N MET A 509 -26.38 -59.00 12.92
CA MET A 509 -26.50 -60.37 13.49
C MET A 509 -27.99 -60.61 13.85
N PRO A 510 -28.54 -61.83 14.07
CA PRO A 510 -27.85 -63.00 14.64
C PRO A 510 -28.33 -64.39 14.11
N PHE A 511 -27.94 -65.42 14.88
CA PHE A 511 -28.48 -66.80 14.97
C PHE A 511 -27.86 -67.93 14.13
N VAL A 512 -26.93 -68.59 14.83
CA VAL A 512 -26.64 -70.02 14.78
C VAL A 512 -27.93 -70.87 14.88
N PHE A 513 -28.06 -71.87 14.01
CA PHE A 513 -28.34 -73.26 14.39
C PHE A 513 -27.75 -74.23 13.34
N VAL A 514 -27.60 -75.50 13.72
CA VAL A 514 -26.64 -76.46 13.17
C VAL A 514 -27.36 -77.65 12.50
N ASN A 515 -26.83 -78.10 11.35
CA ASN A 515 -27.00 -79.38 10.64
C ASN A 515 -28.43 -79.92 10.36
N ASP A 516 -28.72 -80.23 9.10
CA ASP A 516 -28.17 -81.44 8.41
C ASP A 516 -27.67 -81.06 7.00
#